data_AF-A0A940KWR9-F1
#
_entry.id   AF-A0A940KWR9-F1
#
_cell.length_a   1.000
_cell.length_b   1.000
_cell.length_c   1.000
_cell.angle_alpha   90.00
_cell.angle_beta   90.00
_cell.angle_gamma   90.00
#
_symmetry.space_group_name_H-M   'P 1'
#
loop_
_entity.id
_entity.type
_entity.pdbx_description
1 polymer ?
#
loop_
_entity_poly.entity_id
_entity_poly.type
_entity_poly.pdbx_seq_one_letter_code
_entity_poly.pdbx_strand_id
1 'polypeptide(L)'
;MVITGTRTICIVGANEQVHARLAALLDEHRAQLSARWRMAERNGADLLLVDAESVHGHMDWLREKANGRLVAACTSQPEAYKNELWLSKPIVAAELVELLNQVGARAAATAPIDDVDPYAITQPAPPPTPTAPASLLALLEGADAGRHICLVADGLPTLLLDPAARSWRAEGTLKSVAAWCSRTLGDGDVRHPTANEFEAAAANLPAQSYARLIWLTHLTRGGGQLDARFDPDARFKLASWPQSEREFPKHFRIATAMLKEAGTLEDIAARSGAPVGDVADFVNAYHAIGHVEVSASAPVTGASQRGLFGRMRKSSPNS
;
A
#
# COMPACT_ATOMS: atom_id res chain seq x y z
N MET A 1 -10.36 23.94 -30.48
CA MET A 1 -10.22 22.87 -29.48
C MET A 1 -10.75 23.42 -28.16
N VAL A 2 -11.86 22.89 -27.65
CA VAL A 2 -12.44 23.38 -26.39
C VAL A 2 -11.56 22.85 -25.27
N ILE A 3 -10.87 23.73 -24.54
CA ILE A 3 -10.03 23.33 -23.40
C ILE A 3 -10.97 22.90 -22.26
N THR A 4 -11.07 21.60 -22.03
CA THR A 4 -11.87 21.05 -20.93
C THR A 4 -11.00 20.97 -19.67
N GLY A 5 -11.15 21.94 -18.77
CA GLY A 5 -10.61 21.91 -17.40
C GLY A 5 -9.10 22.18 -17.24
N THR A 6 -8.71 22.51 -16.01
CA THR A 6 -7.30 22.59 -15.58
C THR A 6 -6.91 21.27 -14.94
N ARG A 7 -5.76 20.73 -15.31
CA ARG A 7 -5.23 19.45 -14.81
C ARG A 7 -3.82 19.57 -14.28
N THR A 8 -3.43 18.65 -13.42
CA THR A 8 -2.15 18.67 -12.71
C THR A 8 -1.30 17.44 -13.00
N ILE A 9 0.01 17.65 -13.16
CA ILE A 9 1.01 16.59 -13.31
C ILE A 9 2.14 16.77 -12.30
N CYS A 10 2.67 15.67 -11.79
CA CYS A 10 3.87 15.67 -10.94
C CYS A 10 4.83 14.58 -11.43
N ILE A 11 6.13 14.88 -11.48
CA ILE A 11 7.18 13.88 -11.73
C ILE A 11 7.88 13.50 -10.41
N VAL A 12 8.08 12.20 -10.19
CA VAL A 12 8.69 11.63 -8.97
C VAL A 12 9.95 10.85 -9.33
N GLY A 13 11.00 11.00 -8.52
CA GLY A 13 12.27 10.29 -8.71
C GLY A 13 13.20 10.90 -9.76
N ALA A 14 12.78 12.01 -10.39
CA ALA A 14 13.57 12.70 -11.40
C ALA A 14 14.43 13.81 -10.78
N ASN A 15 15.50 14.20 -11.49
CA ASN A 15 16.37 15.31 -11.06
C ASN A 15 15.79 16.68 -11.47
N GLU A 16 16.36 17.76 -10.92
CA GLU A 16 15.89 19.13 -11.18
C GLU A 16 15.88 19.51 -12.68
N GLN A 17 16.82 18.99 -13.47
CA GLN A 17 16.86 19.23 -14.91
C GLN A 17 15.66 18.64 -15.64
N VAL A 18 15.23 17.43 -15.27
CA VAL A 18 14.04 16.78 -15.84
C VAL A 18 12.78 17.50 -15.36
N HIS A 19 12.71 17.93 -14.10
CA HIS A 19 11.61 18.77 -13.60
C HIS A 19 11.47 20.07 -14.40
N ALA A 20 12.58 20.79 -14.62
CA ALA A 20 12.59 22.03 -15.40
C ALA A 20 12.23 21.78 -16.87
N ARG A 21 12.74 20.69 -17.47
CA ARG A 21 12.43 20.30 -18.85
C ARG A 21 10.94 20.00 -19.02
N LEU A 22 10.34 19.24 -18.11
CA LEU A 22 8.91 18.95 -18.12
C LEU A 22 8.08 20.23 -18.02
N ALA A 23 8.41 21.12 -17.07
CA ALA A 23 7.72 22.39 -16.90
C ALA A 23 7.80 23.28 -18.15
N ALA A 24 8.99 23.37 -18.78
CA ALA A 24 9.18 24.12 -20.02
C ALA A 24 8.34 23.56 -21.17
N LEU A 25 8.31 22.23 -21.34
CA LEU A 25 7.51 21.59 -22.40
C LEU A 25 6.01 21.80 -22.23
N LEU A 26 5.51 21.80 -20.99
CA LEU A 26 4.09 22.07 -20.70
C LEU A 26 3.68 23.51 -21.09
N ASP A 27 4.57 24.48 -20.89
CA ASP A 27 4.31 25.88 -21.25
C ASP A 27 4.42 26.10 -22.76
N GLU A 28 5.47 25.58 -23.39
CA GLU A 28 5.75 25.68 -24.83
C GLU A 28 4.64 25.03 -25.68
N HIS A 29 4.16 23.85 -25.29
CA HIS A 29 3.19 23.08 -26.06
C HIS A 29 1.74 23.26 -25.57
N ARG A 30 1.47 24.26 -24.73
CA ARG A 30 0.13 24.47 -24.15
C ARG A 30 -1.00 24.55 -25.17
N ALA A 31 -0.73 25.09 -26.36
CA ALA A 31 -1.73 25.21 -27.44
C ALA A 31 -2.09 23.86 -28.10
N GLN A 32 -1.24 22.84 -27.96
CA GLN A 32 -1.43 21.49 -28.52
C GLN A 32 -2.12 20.53 -27.52
N LEU A 33 -2.34 20.98 -26.29
CA LEU A 33 -2.95 20.19 -25.22
C LEU A 33 -4.46 20.40 -25.15
N SER A 34 -5.20 19.30 -24.97
CA SER A 34 -6.67 19.24 -24.83
C SER A 34 -7.18 19.76 -23.49
N ALA A 35 -6.30 19.86 -22.49
CA ALA A 35 -6.58 20.42 -21.17
C ALA A 35 -5.44 21.35 -20.74
N ARG A 36 -5.70 22.24 -19.78
CA ARG A 36 -4.66 23.12 -19.25
C ARG A 36 -3.86 22.39 -18.19
N TRP A 37 -2.68 21.88 -18.55
CA TRP A 37 -1.79 21.17 -17.62
C TRP A 37 -0.91 22.13 -16.80
N ARG A 38 -0.71 21.80 -15.52
CA ARG A 38 0.16 22.52 -14.59
C ARG A 38 0.95 21.54 -13.72
N MET A 39 2.13 21.97 -13.27
CA MET A 39 2.87 21.24 -12.25
C MET A 39 2.13 21.32 -10.91
N ALA A 40 2.10 20.21 -10.18
CA ALA A 40 1.57 20.15 -8.82
C ALA A 40 2.43 19.25 -7.93
N GLU A 41 2.04 19.20 -6.66
CA GLU A 41 2.61 18.28 -5.69
C GLU A 41 2.11 16.84 -5.92
N ARG A 42 2.91 15.88 -5.46
CA ARG A 42 2.70 14.44 -5.67
C ARG A 42 1.28 13.97 -5.37
N ASN A 43 0.68 14.46 -4.28
CA ASN A 43 -0.60 13.98 -3.77
C ASN A 43 -1.82 14.63 -4.46
N GLY A 44 -1.64 15.78 -5.11
CA GLY A 44 -2.72 16.51 -5.80
C GLY A 44 -2.62 16.45 -7.33
N ALA A 45 -1.75 15.59 -7.87
CA ALA A 45 -1.53 15.46 -9.30
C ALA A 45 -2.52 14.45 -9.93
N ASP A 46 -3.24 14.91 -10.95
CA ASP A 46 -4.12 14.08 -11.78
C ASP A 46 -3.34 12.99 -12.54
N LEU A 47 -2.11 13.29 -12.93
CA LEU A 47 -1.17 12.34 -13.53
C LEU A 47 0.14 12.32 -12.74
N LEU A 48 0.56 11.13 -12.32
CA LEU A 48 1.88 10.93 -11.73
C LEU A 48 2.84 10.35 -12.77
N LEU A 49 3.91 11.07 -13.08
CA LEU A 49 5.00 10.57 -13.91
C LEU A 49 6.11 10.04 -12.98
N VAL A 50 6.40 8.74 -13.02
CA VAL A 50 7.41 8.14 -12.14
C VAL A 50 8.64 7.82 -12.95
N ASP A 51 9.78 8.38 -12.56
CA ASP A 51 11.08 7.97 -13.08
C ASP A 51 11.36 6.53 -12.66
N ALA A 52 11.19 5.60 -13.60
CA ALA A 52 11.30 4.16 -13.37
C ALA A 52 12.75 3.70 -13.11
N GLU A 53 13.74 4.51 -13.48
CA GLU A 53 15.17 4.24 -13.32
C GLU A 53 15.74 4.89 -12.04
N SER A 54 14.92 5.65 -11.32
CA SER A 54 15.28 6.14 -9.99
C SER A 54 15.42 4.98 -8.98
N VAL A 55 16.10 5.23 -7.85
CA VAL A 55 16.42 4.21 -6.83
C VAL A 55 15.20 3.40 -6.38
N HIS A 56 14.03 4.04 -6.34
CA HIS A 56 12.76 3.39 -5.95
C HIS A 56 11.72 3.42 -7.09
N GLY A 57 12.12 3.76 -8.32
CA GLY A 57 11.23 4.13 -9.41
C GLY A 57 10.20 3.10 -9.80
N HIS A 58 10.63 1.87 -10.08
CA HIS A 58 9.72 0.80 -10.45
C HIS A 58 8.74 0.44 -9.31
N MET A 59 9.20 0.45 -8.06
CA MET A 59 8.37 0.17 -6.89
C MET A 59 7.37 1.29 -6.62
N ASP A 60 7.78 2.55 -6.78
CA ASP A 60 6.90 3.70 -6.69
C ASP A 60 5.83 3.65 -7.80
N TRP A 61 6.20 3.24 -9.01
CA TRP A 61 5.25 3.07 -10.11
C TRP A 61 4.21 1.98 -9.80
N LEU A 62 4.64 0.80 -9.33
CA LEU A 62 3.75 -0.30 -8.94
C LEU A 62 2.80 0.10 -7.81
N ARG A 63 3.33 0.77 -6.76
CA ARG A 63 2.55 1.20 -5.60
C ARG A 63 1.45 2.18 -6.01
N GLU A 64 1.80 3.22 -6.77
CA GLU A 64 0.86 4.27 -7.13
C GLU A 64 -0.20 3.75 -8.11
N LYS A 65 0.18 2.82 -8.99
CA LYS A 65 -0.76 2.13 -9.86
C LYS A 65 -1.72 1.23 -9.07
N ALA A 66 -1.23 0.47 -8.08
CA ALA A 66 -2.05 -0.36 -7.20
C ALA A 66 -3.06 0.48 -6.39
N ASN A 67 -2.71 1.73 -6.07
CA ASN A 67 -3.58 2.70 -5.40
C ASN A 67 -4.64 3.34 -6.33
N GLY A 68 -4.78 2.86 -7.56
CA GLY A 68 -5.76 3.37 -8.53
C GLY A 68 -5.44 4.75 -9.08
N ARG A 69 -4.24 5.29 -8.84
CA ARG A 69 -3.83 6.56 -9.43
C ARG A 69 -3.50 6.39 -10.90
N LEU A 70 -3.67 7.46 -11.65
CA LEU A 70 -3.20 7.51 -13.03
C LEU A 70 -1.69 7.76 -13.05
N VAL A 71 -0.94 6.74 -13.41
CA VAL A 71 0.53 6.75 -13.35
C VAL A 71 1.11 6.44 -14.73
N ALA A 72 2.12 7.20 -15.13
CA ALA A 72 2.95 6.93 -16.29
C ALA A 72 4.40 6.68 -15.88
N ALA A 73 5.09 5.73 -16.52
CA ALA A 73 6.51 5.48 -16.29
C ALA A 73 7.38 6.38 -17.18
N CYS A 74 8.42 7.01 -16.64
CA CYS A 74 9.45 7.73 -17.39
C CYS A 74 10.71 6.87 -17.42
N THR A 75 11.12 6.38 -18.59
CA THR A 75 12.16 5.35 -18.72
C THR A 75 12.95 5.45 -20.03
N SER A 76 14.20 5.00 -20.03
CA SER A 76 14.96 4.80 -21.27
C SER A 76 14.64 3.45 -21.95
N GLN A 77 13.84 2.59 -21.32
CA GLN A 77 13.48 1.24 -21.81
C GLN A 77 11.95 1.05 -21.88
N PRO A 78 11.29 1.62 -22.90
CA PRO A 78 9.82 1.65 -22.98
C PRO A 78 9.18 0.27 -23.20
N GLU A 79 9.92 -0.71 -23.73
CA GLU A 79 9.43 -2.07 -23.98
C GLU A 79 8.91 -2.77 -22.71
N ALA A 80 9.47 -2.45 -21.54
CA ALA A 80 9.03 -2.98 -20.26
C ALA A 80 7.64 -2.45 -19.83
N TYR A 81 7.16 -1.37 -20.47
CA TYR A 81 5.93 -0.65 -20.13
C TYR A 81 4.95 -0.54 -21.33
N LYS A 82 5.12 -1.35 -22.37
CA LYS A 82 4.36 -1.26 -23.63
C LYS A 82 2.82 -1.32 -23.50
N ASN A 83 2.31 -1.93 -22.44
CA ASN A 83 0.86 -2.05 -22.16
C ASN A 83 0.37 -0.99 -21.17
N GLU A 84 1.23 -0.03 -20.82
CA GLU A 84 1.03 0.97 -19.77
C GLU A 84 1.23 2.38 -20.33
N LEU A 85 0.93 3.40 -19.52
CA LEU A 85 1.30 4.78 -19.86
C LEU A 85 2.81 4.96 -19.61
N TRP A 86 3.55 5.48 -20.60
CA TRP A 86 4.97 5.73 -20.45
C TRP A 86 5.46 6.95 -21.26
N LEU A 87 6.64 7.47 -20.89
CA LEU A 87 7.41 8.48 -21.61
C LEU A 87 8.87 8.03 -21.72
N SER A 88 9.45 8.24 -22.91
CA SER A 88 10.87 8.00 -23.07
C SER A 88 11.71 9.02 -22.31
N LYS A 89 12.91 8.60 -21.92
CA LYS A 89 14.00 9.52 -21.59
C LYS A 89 14.94 9.64 -22.77
N PRO A 90 15.34 10.87 -23.15
CA PRO A 90 14.89 12.17 -22.63
C PRO A 90 13.43 12.47 -23.02
N ILE A 91 12.70 13.21 -22.18
CA ILE A 91 11.28 13.55 -22.45
C ILE A 91 11.17 14.33 -23.76
N VAL A 92 10.52 13.71 -24.75
CA VAL A 92 10.24 14.31 -26.06
C VAL A 92 8.87 14.99 -26.04
N ALA A 93 8.79 16.17 -26.66
CA ALA A 93 7.57 16.99 -26.69
C ALA A 93 6.37 16.25 -27.31
N ALA A 94 6.57 15.56 -28.44
CA ALA A 94 5.51 14.84 -29.14
C ALA A 94 4.89 13.74 -28.27
N GLU A 95 5.72 12.92 -27.61
CA GLU A 95 5.27 11.85 -26.71
C GLU A 95 4.55 12.42 -25.48
N LEU A 96 5.06 13.52 -24.91
CA LEU A 96 4.41 14.19 -23.80
C LEU A 96 3.02 14.72 -24.19
N VAL A 97 2.90 15.38 -25.34
CA VAL A 97 1.62 15.91 -25.83
C VAL A 97 0.63 14.78 -26.09
N GLU A 98 1.07 13.69 -26.72
CA GLU A 98 0.25 12.50 -26.97
C GLU A 98 -0.25 11.87 -25.67
N LEU A 99 0.65 11.63 -24.71
CA LEU A 99 0.30 11.08 -23.40
C LEU A 99 -0.73 11.96 -22.69
N LEU A 100 -0.49 13.27 -22.62
CA LEU A 100 -1.37 14.20 -21.92
C LEU A 100 -2.72 14.36 -22.60
N ASN A 101 -2.78 14.25 -23.93
CA ASN A 101 -4.04 14.24 -24.67
C ASN A 101 -4.80 12.93 -24.51
N GLN A 102 -4.11 11.79 -24.47
CA GLN A 102 -4.72 10.50 -24.17
C GLN A 102 -5.35 10.49 -22.77
N VAL A 103 -4.65 11.04 -21.78
CA VAL A 103 -5.16 11.23 -20.42
C VAL A 103 -6.31 12.25 -20.40
N GLY A 104 -6.15 13.36 -21.13
CA GLY A 104 -7.19 14.37 -21.39
C GLY A 104 -8.51 13.73 -21.83
N ALA A 105 -8.45 12.98 -22.93
CA ALA A 105 -9.57 12.31 -23.55
C ALA A 105 -10.20 11.23 -22.66
N ARG A 106 -9.40 10.41 -21.95
CA ARG A 106 -9.95 9.39 -21.03
C ARG A 106 -10.84 9.97 -19.95
N ALA A 107 -10.51 11.15 -19.42
CA ALA A 107 -11.34 11.81 -18.42
C ALA A 107 -12.43 12.72 -19.02
N ALA A 108 -12.34 13.10 -20.30
CA ALA A 108 -13.45 13.73 -21.02
C ALA A 108 -14.51 12.71 -21.44
N ALA A 109 -14.12 11.46 -21.75
CA ALA A 109 -15.04 10.35 -22.05
C ALA A 109 -15.85 9.86 -20.83
N THR A 110 -15.42 10.24 -19.61
CA THR A 110 -16.18 10.02 -18.37
C THR A 110 -17.09 11.19 -18.01
N ALA A 111 -17.08 12.28 -18.79
CA ALA A 111 -18.04 13.37 -18.62
C ALA A 111 -19.37 12.96 -19.30
N PRO A 112 -20.53 13.15 -18.64
CA PRO A 112 -21.82 12.82 -19.24
C PRO A 112 -22.02 13.62 -20.53
N ILE A 113 -22.43 12.94 -21.59
CA ILE A 113 -22.80 13.54 -22.87
C ILE A 113 -24.21 14.13 -22.66
N ASP A 114 -24.32 15.45 -22.54
CA ASP A 114 -25.60 16.14 -22.65
C ASP A 114 -26.04 16.11 -24.12
N ASP A 115 -26.97 15.21 -24.45
CA ASP A 115 -27.93 15.46 -25.53
C ASP A 115 -29.26 14.74 -25.24
N VAL A 116 -30.35 15.44 -25.56
CA VAL A 116 -31.67 15.35 -24.94
C VAL A 116 -32.56 14.32 -25.64
N ASP A 117 -33.26 13.47 -24.88
CA ASP A 117 -34.51 12.85 -25.34
C ASP A 117 -35.51 12.72 -24.16
N PRO A 118 -36.74 13.27 -24.21
CA PRO A 118 -37.55 13.50 -23.01
C PRO A 118 -38.34 12.30 -22.48
N TYR A 119 -38.15 11.07 -22.98
CA TYR A 119 -39.05 9.96 -22.66
C TYR A 119 -38.44 8.56 -22.53
N ALA A 120 -37.18 8.46 -22.10
CA ALA A 120 -36.64 7.20 -21.60
C ALA A 120 -36.51 7.27 -20.06
N ILE A 121 -37.52 6.73 -19.37
CA ILE A 121 -37.42 6.39 -17.94
C ILE A 121 -36.41 5.26 -17.79
N THR A 122 -35.13 5.63 -17.77
CA THR A 122 -34.04 4.80 -17.27
C THR A 122 -33.95 5.08 -15.77
N GLN A 123 -34.24 4.05 -14.99
CA GLN A 123 -34.05 3.99 -13.55
C GLN A 123 -32.69 4.61 -13.19
N PRO A 124 -32.61 5.52 -12.20
CA PRO A 124 -31.34 6.13 -11.84
C PRO A 124 -30.39 5.03 -11.36
N ALA A 125 -29.25 4.87 -12.04
CA ALA A 125 -28.11 4.27 -11.40
C ALA A 125 -27.79 5.10 -10.15
N PRO A 126 -27.56 4.49 -8.98
CA PRO A 126 -27.19 5.24 -7.80
C PRO A 126 -25.96 6.10 -8.14
N PRO A 127 -25.87 7.34 -7.62
CA PRO A 127 -24.67 8.14 -7.80
C PRO A 127 -23.46 7.32 -7.35
N PRO A 128 -22.26 7.48 -7.95
CA PRO A 128 -21.06 6.95 -7.34
C PRO A 128 -20.96 7.60 -5.96
N THR A 129 -21.30 6.84 -4.92
CA THR A 129 -21.11 7.28 -3.55
C THR A 129 -19.63 7.64 -3.43
N PRO A 130 -19.26 8.83 -2.93
CA PRO A 130 -17.91 9.06 -2.49
C PRO A 130 -17.54 7.88 -1.58
N THR A 131 -16.51 7.11 -1.93
CA THR A 131 -16.07 5.98 -1.12
C THR A 131 -15.53 6.55 0.18
N ALA A 132 -16.42 6.78 1.15
CA ALA A 132 -16.04 6.98 2.53
C ALA A 132 -15.15 5.79 2.93
N PRO A 133 -14.08 6.01 3.72
CA PRO A 133 -13.20 4.94 4.11
C PRO A 133 -14.01 3.89 4.89
N ALA A 134 -14.25 2.74 4.26
CA ALA A 134 -15.13 1.71 4.80
C ALA A 134 -14.54 0.98 6.02
N SER A 135 -13.31 1.29 6.42
CA SER A 135 -12.60 0.63 7.52
C SER A 135 -11.48 1.48 8.11
N LEU A 136 -11.05 1.14 9.33
CA LEU A 136 -9.87 1.75 9.95
C LEU A 136 -8.61 1.58 9.10
N LEU A 137 -8.43 0.43 8.44
CA LEU A 137 -7.25 0.21 7.58
C LEU A 137 -7.19 1.23 6.45
N ALA A 138 -8.33 1.45 5.78
CA ALA A 138 -8.43 2.45 4.72
C ALA A 138 -8.15 3.88 5.21
N LEU A 139 -8.45 4.21 6.48
CA LEU A 139 -8.07 5.49 7.09
C LEU A 139 -6.56 5.59 7.35
N LEU A 140 -5.93 4.50 7.78
CA LEU A 140 -4.49 4.47 8.10
C LEU A 140 -3.61 4.44 6.84
N GLU A 141 -4.12 3.86 5.75
CA GLU A 141 -3.51 3.84 4.42
C GLU A 141 -3.88 5.08 3.60
N GLY A 142 -5.04 5.67 3.88
CA GLY A 142 -5.60 6.83 3.19
C GLY A 142 -4.97 8.15 3.61
N ALA A 143 -4.85 9.04 2.62
CA ALA A 143 -4.36 10.39 2.80
C ALA A 143 -5.53 11.33 3.15
N ASP A 144 -6.06 11.25 4.36
CA ASP A 144 -6.85 12.36 4.92
C ASP A 144 -5.89 13.53 5.15
N ALA A 145 -5.44 14.20 4.08
CA ALA A 145 -4.55 15.36 3.91
C ALA A 145 -3.72 15.87 5.13
N GLY A 146 -3.19 14.98 5.99
CA GLY A 146 -2.63 15.34 7.29
C GLY A 146 -3.62 15.92 8.30
N ARG A 147 -4.94 15.79 8.09
CA ARG A 147 -5.96 16.29 9.02
C ARG A 147 -6.12 15.33 10.19
N HIS A 148 -6.30 15.88 11.39
CA HIS A 148 -6.67 15.07 12.55
C HIS A 148 -8.01 14.39 12.35
N ILE A 149 -8.10 13.13 12.81
CA ILE A 149 -9.31 12.32 12.72
C ILE A 149 -9.66 11.83 14.13
N CYS A 150 -10.95 11.83 14.45
CA CYS A 150 -11.50 11.32 15.69
C CYS A 150 -12.58 10.31 15.35
N LEU A 151 -12.37 9.05 15.75
CA LEU A 151 -13.34 7.98 15.59
C LEU A 151 -14.17 7.85 16.87
N VAL A 152 -15.49 7.92 16.71
CA VAL A 152 -16.45 7.87 17.82
C VAL A 152 -17.59 6.95 17.44
N ALA A 153 -17.87 5.97 18.29
CA ALA A 153 -19.05 5.12 18.18
C ALA A 153 -19.47 4.63 19.56
N ASP A 154 -20.77 4.37 19.72
CA ASP A 154 -21.32 3.91 20.99
C ASP A 154 -20.67 2.60 21.43
N GLY A 155 -20.22 2.56 22.69
CA GLY A 155 -19.59 1.39 23.31
C GLY A 155 -18.13 1.15 22.91
N LEU A 156 -17.52 2.01 22.08
CA LEU A 156 -16.11 1.93 21.72
C LEU A 156 -15.30 3.10 22.31
N PRO A 157 -14.02 2.88 22.67
CA PRO A 157 -13.16 3.97 23.09
C PRO A 157 -12.96 4.95 21.94
N THR A 158 -12.99 6.24 22.23
CA THR A 158 -12.64 7.27 21.25
C THR A 158 -11.21 7.05 20.76
N LEU A 159 -11.04 6.99 19.44
CA LEU A 159 -9.75 6.78 18.80
C LEU A 159 -9.35 8.04 18.03
N LEU A 160 -8.30 8.70 18.53
CA LEU A 160 -7.71 9.87 17.92
C LEU A 160 -6.56 9.45 17.02
N LEU A 161 -6.56 9.95 15.80
CA LEU A 161 -5.56 9.66 14.78
C LEU A 161 -4.92 10.97 14.33
N ASP A 162 -3.59 11.00 14.34
CA ASP A 162 -2.76 12.04 13.77
C ASP A 162 -1.98 11.46 12.57
N PRO A 163 -2.51 11.63 11.33
CA PRO A 163 -1.86 11.10 10.14
C PRO A 163 -0.51 11.75 9.85
N ALA A 164 -0.32 13.01 10.25
CA ALA A 164 0.91 13.75 10.02
C ALA A 164 2.04 13.21 10.91
N ALA A 165 1.78 13.02 12.21
CA ALA A 165 2.76 12.41 13.13
C ALA A 165 2.80 10.87 13.05
N ARG A 166 1.92 10.24 12.26
CA ARG A 166 1.71 8.79 12.19
C ARG A 166 1.54 8.19 13.59
N SER A 167 0.74 8.87 14.41
CA SER A 167 0.49 8.50 15.80
C SER A 167 -0.99 8.46 16.13
N TRP A 168 -1.38 7.56 17.02
CA TRP A 168 -2.75 7.44 17.49
C TRP A 168 -2.81 7.45 19.01
N ARG A 169 -3.99 7.78 19.55
CA ARG A 169 -4.26 7.87 20.98
C ARG A 169 -5.66 7.35 21.26
N ALA A 170 -5.82 6.58 22.33
CA ALA A 170 -7.11 6.15 22.84
C ALA A 170 -6.98 5.82 24.33
N GLU A 171 -8.11 5.80 25.01
CA GLU A 171 -8.19 5.29 26.38
C GLU A 171 -8.16 3.74 26.40
N GLY A 172 -7.59 3.18 27.48
CA GLY A 172 -7.57 1.74 27.73
C GLY A 172 -6.37 1.01 27.13
N THR A 173 -6.52 -0.30 26.91
CA THR A 173 -5.45 -1.18 26.41
C THR A 173 -5.54 -1.37 24.91
N LEU A 174 -4.57 -2.05 24.29
CA LEU A 174 -4.60 -2.27 22.84
C LEU A 174 -5.81 -3.12 22.41
N LYS A 175 -6.30 -4.01 23.29
CA LYS A 175 -7.51 -4.79 23.04
C LYS A 175 -8.80 -3.96 23.02
N SER A 176 -8.87 -2.81 23.71
CA SER A 176 -10.08 -1.98 23.69
C SER A 176 -10.34 -1.40 22.29
N VAL A 177 -9.28 -1.13 21.52
CA VAL A 177 -9.38 -0.61 20.15
C VAL A 177 -9.50 -1.72 19.09
N ALA A 178 -9.41 -3.00 19.46
CA ALA A 178 -9.52 -4.11 18.50
C ALA A 178 -10.86 -4.15 17.77
N ALA A 179 -11.95 -3.72 18.41
CA ALA A 179 -13.27 -3.66 17.79
C ALA A 179 -13.35 -2.60 16.65
N TRP A 180 -12.51 -1.56 16.68
CA TRP A 180 -12.39 -0.62 15.55
C TRP A 180 -11.74 -1.26 14.32
N CYS A 181 -10.90 -2.27 14.52
CA CYS A 181 -10.12 -2.89 13.44
C CYS A 181 -10.97 -3.79 12.52
N SER A 182 -11.98 -4.45 13.09
CA SER A 182 -12.88 -5.39 12.38
C SER A 182 -14.20 -4.76 11.92
N ARG A 183 -14.53 -3.56 12.41
CA ARG A 183 -15.76 -2.83 12.09
C ARG A 183 -15.71 -2.15 10.72
N THR A 184 -16.87 -2.11 10.05
CA THR A 184 -17.13 -1.19 8.94
C THR A 184 -17.52 0.18 9.49
N LEU A 185 -16.85 1.23 9.05
CA LEU A 185 -17.14 2.60 9.50
C LEU A 185 -18.40 3.13 8.81
N GLY A 186 -19.33 3.66 9.58
CA GLY A 186 -20.55 4.30 9.10
C GLY A 186 -20.46 5.82 9.03
N ASP A 187 -21.47 6.44 8.44
CA ASP A 187 -21.62 7.90 8.42
C ASP A 187 -21.71 8.44 9.86
N GLY A 188 -20.76 9.31 10.23
CA GLY A 188 -20.67 9.91 11.56
C GLY A 188 -19.71 9.21 12.53
N ASP A 189 -19.20 8.03 12.20
CA ASP A 189 -18.11 7.39 12.97
C ASP A 189 -16.83 8.21 12.87
N VAL A 190 -16.60 8.84 11.72
CA VAL A 190 -15.42 9.65 11.41
C VAL A 190 -15.72 11.14 11.61
N ARG A 191 -14.95 11.79 12.49
CA ARG A 191 -14.99 13.25 12.71
C ARG A 191 -13.63 13.86 12.44
N HIS A 192 -13.62 15.10 11.97
CA HIS A 192 -12.40 15.87 11.75
C HIS A 192 -12.34 17.05 12.72
N PRO A 193 -11.76 16.85 13.93
CA PRO A 193 -11.61 17.94 14.89
C PRO A 193 -10.64 19.01 14.36
N THR A 194 -10.80 20.24 14.84
CA THR A 194 -9.78 21.28 14.74
C THR A 194 -8.52 20.88 15.51
N ALA A 195 -7.40 21.56 15.25
CA ALA A 195 -6.16 21.32 16.01
C ALA A 195 -6.36 21.48 17.53
N ASN A 196 -7.06 22.53 17.96
CA ASN A 196 -7.31 22.78 19.39
C ASN A 196 -8.19 21.70 20.03
N GLU A 197 -9.23 21.23 19.35
CA GLU A 197 -10.09 20.15 19.85
C GLU A 197 -9.33 18.83 19.96
N PHE A 198 -8.47 18.55 18.97
CA PHE A 198 -7.61 17.36 19.00
C PHE A 198 -6.60 17.40 20.14
N GLU A 199 -5.89 18.52 20.31
CA GLU A 199 -4.92 18.70 21.41
C GLU A 199 -5.59 18.57 22.77
N ALA A 200 -6.77 19.17 22.95
CA ALA A 200 -7.55 19.05 24.19
C ALA A 200 -7.95 17.59 24.48
N ALA A 201 -8.39 16.84 23.47
CA ALA A 201 -8.74 15.43 23.61
C ALA A 201 -7.50 14.52 23.80
N ALA A 202 -6.35 14.90 23.24
CA ALA A 202 -5.11 14.14 23.27
C ALA A 202 -4.26 14.39 24.53
N ALA A 203 -4.51 15.46 25.28
CA ALA A 203 -3.63 16.00 26.32
C ALA A 203 -3.15 14.98 27.36
N ASN A 204 -4.00 14.01 27.73
CA ASN A 204 -3.71 13.02 28.77
C ASN A 204 -3.57 11.58 28.22
N LEU A 205 -3.55 11.41 26.90
CA LEU A 205 -3.48 10.10 26.27
C LEU A 205 -2.08 9.87 25.68
N PRO A 206 -1.41 8.74 25.96
CA PRO A 206 -0.10 8.47 25.41
C PRO A 206 -0.18 8.25 23.89
N ALA A 207 0.72 8.90 23.14
CA ALA A 207 0.88 8.67 21.70
C ALA A 207 1.45 7.28 21.43
N GLN A 208 0.88 6.60 20.44
CA GLN A 208 1.31 5.27 19.99
C GLN A 208 1.53 5.28 18.47
N SER A 209 2.42 4.43 17.98
CA SER A 209 2.76 4.41 16.55
C SER A 209 1.62 3.84 15.70
N TYR A 210 1.42 4.39 14.51
CA TYR A 210 0.52 3.81 13.50
C TYR A 210 0.90 2.38 13.15
N ALA A 211 2.19 2.04 13.13
CA ALA A 211 2.63 0.66 12.90
C ALA A 211 1.95 -0.31 13.88
N ARG A 212 1.83 0.06 15.17
CA ARG A 212 1.13 -0.74 16.17
C ARG A 212 -0.36 -0.94 15.84
N LEU A 213 -1.02 0.09 15.30
CA LEU A 213 -2.45 0.01 14.95
C LEU A 213 -2.69 -0.73 13.63
N ILE A 214 -1.83 -0.54 12.62
CA ILE A 214 -1.83 -1.30 11.37
C ILE A 214 -1.63 -2.79 11.68
N TRP A 215 -0.64 -3.10 12.51
CA TRP A 215 -0.38 -4.46 13.00
C TRP A 215 -1.63 -5.07 13.65
N LEU A 216 -2.27 -4.36 14.58
CA LEU A 216 -3.48 -4.85 15.25
C LEU A 216 -4.63 -5.07 14.24
N THR A 217 -4.71 -4.19 13.24
CA THR A 217 -5.73 -4.26 12.20
C THR A 217 -5.59 -5.52 11.35
N HIS A 218 -4.38 -5.84 10.89
CA HIS A 218 -4.13 -7.07 10.16
C HIS A 218 -4.27 -8.32 11.04
N LEU A 219 -3.87 -8.24 12.31
CA LEU A 219 -3.99 -9.35 13.25
C LEU A 219 -5.45 -9.76 13.50
N THR A 220 -6.36 -8.78 13.55
CA THR A 220 -7.77 -9.02 13.91
C THR A 220 -8.67 -9.31 12.72
N ARG A 221 -8.32 -8.82 11.52
CA ARG A 221 -9.13 -8.98 10.30
C ARG A 221 -8.90 -10.30 9.58
N GLY A 222 -7.73 -10.93 9.73
CA GLY A 222 -7.39 -12.16 9.01
C GLY A 222 -8.30 -13.35 9.36
N GLY A 223 -8.82 -13.39 10.60
CA GLY A 223 -9.75 -14.45 11.02
C GLY A 223 -9.15 -15.85 10.89
N GLY A 224 -7.84 -15.98 11.05
CA GLY A 224 -7.08 -17.21 10.86
C GLY A 224 -6.74 -17.55 9.42
N GLN A 225 -6.97 -16.65 8.46
CA GLN A 225 -6.66 -16.85 7.05
C GLN A 225 -5.49 -15.96 6.61
N LEU A 226 -4.64 -16.52 5.76
CA LEU A 226 -3.54 -15.79 5.13
C LEU A 226 -4.09 -14.80 4.11
N ASP A 227 -3.52 -13.58 4.05
CA ASP A 227 -3.93 -12.58 3.05
C ASP A 227 -3.81 -13.16 1.63
N ALA A 228 -4.83 -12.96 0.79
CA ALA A 228 -4.92 -13.52 -0.57
C ALA A 228 -3.78 -13.10 -1.52
N ARG A 229 -2.98 -12.10 -1.14
CA ARG A 229 -1.78 -11.68 -1.88
C ARG A 229 -0.62 -12.67 -1.76
N PHE A 230 -0.63 -13.52 -0.75
CA PHE A 230 0.44 -14.49 -0.53
C PHE A 230 0.12 -15.82 -1.20
N ASP A 231 1.16 -16.45 -1.73
CA ASP A 231 1.10 -17.85 -2.14
C ASP A 231 0.90 -18.72 -0.88
N PRO A 232 -0.13 -19.60 -0.83
CA PRO A 232 -0.35 -20.51 0.28
C PRO A 232 0.85 -21.41 0.60
N ASP A 233 1.67 -21.74 -0.41
CA ASP A 233 2.86 -22.59 -0.26
C ASP A 233 4.15 -21.78 0.02
N ALA A 234 4.03 -20.45 0.19
CA ALA A 234 5.16 -19.59 0.51
C ALA A 234 5.81 -19.95 1.84
N ARG A 235 7.10 -19.61 1.95
CA ARG A 235 7.86 -19.77 3.19
C ARG A 235 8.07 -18.41 3.84
N PHE A 236 7.71 -18.33 5.12
CA PHE A 236 7.77 -17.10 5.91
C PHE A 236 8.88 -17.18 6.93
N LYS A 237 9.66 -16.10 7.04
CA LYS A 237 10.71 -15.94 8.05
C LYS A 237 10.60 -14.57 8.70
N LEU A 238 10.93 -14.47 9.97
CA LEU A 238 11.12 -13.15 10.59
C LEU A 238 12.53 -12.64 10.28
N ALA A 239 12.62 -11.39 9.81
CA ALA A 239 13.90 -10.71 9.59
C ALA A 239 14.59 -10.35 10.92
N SER A 240 13.78 -9.99 11.93
CA SER A 240 14.25 -9.56 13.25
C SER A 240 13.22 -9.83 14.34
N TRP A 241 13.64 -9.79 15.61
CA TRP A 241 12.73 -9.99 16.73
C TRP A 241 11.72 -8.83 16.81
N PRO A 242 10.41 -9.10 16.68
CA PRO A 242 9.40 -8.05 16.71
C PRO A 242 9.21 -7.50 18.11
N GLN A 243 8.62 -6.30 18.21
CA GLN A 243 8.16 -5.78 19.50
C GLN A 243 7.15 -6.75 20.14
N SER A 244 7.42 -7.16 21.38
CA SER A 244 6.60 -8.10 22.13
C SER A 244 5.39 -7.40 22.75
N GLU A 245 4.19 -7.85 22.39
CA GLU A 245 2.94 -7.37 22.97
C GLU A 245 2.43 -8.33 24.05
N ARG A 246 2.47 -7.90 25.32
CA ARG A 246 2.15 -8.74 26.49
C ARG A 246 0.73 -9.30 26.47
N GLU A 247 -0.18 -8.63 25.77
CA GLU A 247 -1.58 -9.04 25.63
C GLU A 247 -1.78 -10.24 24.67
N PHE A 248 -0.73 -10.66 23.94
CA PHE A 248 -0.75 -11.72 22.92
C PHE A 248 0.35 -12.78 23.15
N PRO A 249 0.27 -13.59 24.24
CA PRO A 249 1.36 -14.46 24.67
C PRO A 249 1.73 -15.59 23.70
N LYS A 250 0.82 -15.99 22.80
CA LYS A 250 1.10 -17.02 21.78
C LYS A 250 2.13 -16.55 20.74
N HIS A 251 2.21 -15.25 20.49
CA HIS A 251 3.08 -14.63 19.48
C HIS A 251 4.56 -14.89 19.74
N PHE A 252 4.96 -14.97 21.01
CA PHE A 252 6.34 -15.26 21.38
C PHE A 252 6.82 -16.58 20.77
N ARG A 253 6.01 -17.64 20.87
CA ARG A 253 6.35 -18.98 20.36
C ARG A 253 6.40 -19.01 18.83
N ILE A 254 5.47 -18.33 18.16
CA ILE A 254 5.46 -18.20 16.70
C ILE A 254 6.71 -17.44 16.23
N ALA A 255 7.03 -16.32 16.88
CA ALA A 255 8.21 -15.52 16.58
C ALA A 255 9.52 -16.31 16.74
N THR A 256 9.67 -17.08 17.83
CA THR A 256 10.82 -17.97 18.02
C THR A 256 10.97 -18.98 16.88
N ALA A 257 9.86 -19.59 16.44
CA ALA A 257 9.87 -20.57 15.37
C ALA A 257 10.25 -19.95 14.01
N MET A 258 9.76 -18.75 13.71
CA MET A 258 10.01 -18.05 12.44
C MET A 258 11.40 -17.40 12.35
N LEU A 259 11.99 -16.99 13.47
CA LEU A 259 13.37 -16.48 13.47
C LEU A 259 14.40 -17.58 13.24
N LYS A 260 14.14 -18.76 13.81
CA LYS A 260 15.03 -19.90 13.68
C LYS A 260 15.14 -20.36 12.24
N GLU A 261 14.01 -20.45 11.54
CA GLU A 261 13.95 -21.01 10.20
C GLU A 261 12.71 -20.55 9.44
N ALA A 262 12.86 -20.33 8.13
CA ALA A 262 11.74 -20.09 7.22
C ALA A 262 10.87 -21.36 7.09
N GLY A 263 9.54 -21.23 7.09
CA GLY A 263 8.64 -22.38 6.88
C GLY A 263 7.29 -21.97 6.30
N THR A 264 6.52 -22.95 5.84
CA THR A 264 5.09 -22.75 5.54
C THR A 264 4.31 -22.49 6.84
N LEU A 265 3.02 -22.16 6.73
CA LEU A 265 2.18 -21.94 7.90
C LEU A 265 2.09 -23.20 8.78
N GLU A 266 1.98 -24.38 8.17
CA GLU A 266 1.91 -25.69 8.83
C GLU A 266 3.23 -26.02 9.53
N ASP A 267 4.35 -25.80 8.85
CA ASP A 267 5.69 -25.98 9.40
C ASP A 267 5.88 -25.14 10.67
N ILE A 268 5.50 -23.86 10.60
CA ILE A 268 5.62 -22.91 11.72
C ILE A 268 4.65 -23.28 12.84
N ALA A 269 3.42 -23.67 12.53
CA ALA A 269 2.43 -24.14 13.50
C ALA A 269 2.94 -25.35 14.28
N ALA A 270 3.48 -26.35 13.57
CA ALA A 270 4.06 -27.54 14.16
C ALA A 270 5.25 -27.22 15.09
N ARG A 271 6.15 -26.31 14.68
CA ARG A 271 7.30 -25.90 15.50
C ARG A 271 6.93 -25.05 16.72
N SER A 272 5.93 -24.18 16.59
CA SER A 272 5.53 -23.23 17.64
C SER A 272 4.48 -23.79 18.61
N GLY A 273 3.80 -24.87 18.21
CA GLY A 273 2.63 -25.40 18.92
C GLY A 273 1.46 -24.42 18.93
N ALA A 274 1.35 -23.55 17.94
CA ALA A 274 0.22 -22.65 17.73
C ALA A 274 -0.71 -23.19 16.63
N PRO A 275 -2.02 -22.90 16.67
CA PRO A 275 -2.92 -23.15 15.55
C PRO A 275 -2.45 -22.48 14.27
N VAL A 276 -2.66 -23.12 13.11
CA VAL A 276 -2.30 -22.57 11.79
C VAL A 276 -2.94 -21.19 11.57
N GLY A 277 -4.19 -21.00 12.01
CA GLY A 277 -4.85 -19.70 11.93
C GLY A 277 -4.14 -18.60 12.74
N ASP A 278 -3.71 -18.89 13.96
CA ASP A 278 -2.93 -17.95 14.78
C ASP A 278 -1.59 -17.59 14.08
N VAL A 279 -1.00 -18.54 13.34
CA VAL A 279 0.22 -18.30 12.54
C VAL A 279 -0.08 -17.42 11.32
N ALA A 280 -1.19 -17.65 10.62
CA ALA A 280 -1.61 -16.83 9.48
C ALA A 280 -1.86 -15.38 9.89
N ASP A 281 -2.63 -15.14 10.96
CA ASP A 281 -2.88 -13.80 11.49
C ASP A 281 -1.58 -13.12 11.92
N PHE A 282 -0.66 -13.86 12.55
CA PHE A 282 0.67 -13.36 12.91
C PHE A 282 1.48 -12.94 11.67
N VAL A 283 1.51 -13.76 10.63
CA VAL A 283 2.21 -13.47 9.38
C VAL A 283 1.64 -12.22 8.72
N ASN A 284 0.31 -12.12 8.57
CA ASN A 284 -0.36 -10.94 8.01
C ASN A 284 0.04 -9.66 8.77
N ALA A 285 -0.06 -9.72 10.09
CA ALA A 285 0.20 -8.58 10.97
C ALA A 285 1.65 -8.11 10.92
N TYR A 286 2.61 -9.02 11.04
CA TYR A 286 4.03 -8.66 11.06
C TYR A 286 4.62 -8.40 9.67
N HIS A 287 4.03 -8.97 8.61
CA HIS A 287 4.37 -8.59 7.24
C HIS A 287 3.91 -7.16 6.93
N ALA A 288 2.70 -6.78 7.35
CA ALA A 288 2.16 -5.43 7.08
C ALA A 288 3.03 -4.29 7.64
N ILE A 289 3.80 -4.57 8.69
CA ILE A 289 4.75 -3.62 9.29
C ILE A 289 6.22 -3.94 8.97
N GLY A 290 6.48 -4.83 8.01
CA GLY A 290 7.80 -5.05 7.42
C GLY A 290 8.76 -5.96 8.20
N HIS A 291 8.27 -6.82 9.09
CA HIS A 291 9.11 -7.76 9.87
C HIS A 291 9.21 -9.17 9.28
N VAL A 292 8.36 -9.52 8.31
CA VAL A 292 8.31 -10.86 7.70
C VAL A 292 8.87 -10.81 6.28
N GLU A 293 9.84 -11.69 6.02
CA GLU A 293 10.36 -12.00 4.70
C GLU A 293 9.57 -13.17 4.11
N VAL A 294 9.25 -13.07 2.82
CA VAL A 294 8.51 -14.08 2.07
C VAL A 294 9.40 -14.61 0.97
N SER A 295 9.58 -15.93 0.92
CA SER A 295 10.26 -16.61 -0.17
C SER A 295 9.27 -17.53 -0.89
N ALA A 296 9.32 -17.53 -2.22
CA ALA A 296 8.62 -18.53 -3.01
C ALA A 296 9.02 -19.94 -2.55
N SER A 297 8.11 -20.91 -2.70
CA SER A 297 8.41 -22.30 -2.38
C SER A 297 9.71 -22.71 -3.07
N ALA A 298 10.59 -23.37 -2.33
CA ALA A 298 11.77 -23.96 -2.94
C ALA A 298 11.28 -24.89 -4.08
N PRO A 299 11.92 -24.87 -5.27
CA PRO A 299 11.61 -25.87 -6.29
C PRO A 299 11.73 -27.23 -5.62
N VAL A 300 10.74 -28.10 -5.83
CA VAL A 300 10.86 -29.51 -5.46
C VAL A 300 12.02 -30.06 -6.29
N THR A 301 13.23 -30.01 -5.75
CA THR A 301 14.36 -30.73 -6.31
C THR A 301 14.04 -32.20 -6.10
N GLY A 302 13.52 -32.80 -7.17
CA GLY A 302 13.23 -34.22 -7.24
C GLY A 302 14.42 -35.03 -6.75
N ALA A 303 14.10 -36.08 -5.99
CA ALA A 303 15.04 -37.02 -5.42
C ALA A 303 16.06 -37.56 -6.44
N SER A 304 17.35 -37.52 -6.08
CA SER A 304 18.44 -38.51 -6.33
C SER A 304 19.79 -37.80 -6.12
N GLN A 305 20.77 -38.24 -5.34
CA GLN A 305 21.13 -39.60 -4.95
C GLN A 305 21.54 -39.69 -3.49
N ARG A 306 20.96 -40.67 -2.81
CA ARG A 306 21.51 -41.31 -1.63
C ARG A 306 22.51 -42.36 -2.12
N GLY A 307 23.79 -42.19 -1.79
CA GLY A 307 24.78 -43.27 -1.78
C GLY A 307 25.92 -43.15 -2.81
N LEU A 308 27.13 -42.90 -2.30
CA LEU A 308 28.41 -43.55 -2.67
C LEU A 308 29.62 -42.64 -2.37
N PHE A 309 29.86 -42.31 -1.10
CA PHE A 309 31.25 -42.07 -0.65
C PHE A 309 31.46 -42.74 0.69
N GLY A 310 31.62 -44.07 0.62
CA GLY A 310 32.21 -44.86 1.68
C GLY A 310 33.67 -44.43 1.87
N ARG A 311 33.90 -43.72 2.98
CA ARG A 311 34.98 -43.95 3.96
C ARG A 311 36.23 -44.67 3.41
N MET A 312 37.28 -43.93 3.11
CA MET A 312 38.65 -44.46 3.12
C MET A 312 39.41 -43.89 4.33
N ARG A 313 39.67 -44.78 5.31
CA ARG A 313 40.58 -44.55 6.42
C ARG A 313 42.01 -44.69 5.89
N LYS A 314 42.84 -43.67 6.11
CA LYS A 314 44.28 -43.73 5.89
C LYS A 314 44.91 -44.43 7.10
N SER A 315 45.38 -45.66 6.92
CA SER A 315 46.30 -46.33 7.85
C SER A 315 47.63 -46.54 7.13
N SER A 316 48.68 -45.89 7.62
CA SER A 316 50.07 -46.15 7.25
C SER A 316 50.46 -47.60 7.54
N PRO A 317 51.50 -48.11 6.86
CA PRO A 317 52.50 -48.86 7.59
C PRO A 317 53.93 -48.36 7.31
N ASN A 318 54.66 -48.36 8.42
CA ASN A 318 56.09 -48.46 8.64
C ASN A 318 56.90 -49.17 7.53
N SER A 319 58.00 -48.55 7.10
CA SER A 319 59.36 -49.12 6.98
C SER A 319 60.36 -47.97 6.90
#